data_AF-A0A969VF12-F1
#
_entry.id   AF-A0A969VF12-F1
#
_cell.length_a   1.000
_cell.length_b   1.000
_cell.length_c   1.000
_cell.angle_alpha   90.00
_cell.angle_beta   90.00
_cell.angle_gamma   90.00
#
_symmetry.space_group_name_H-M   'P 1'
#
loop_
_entity.id
_entity.type
_entity.pdbx_description
1 polymer ?
#
loop_
_entity_poly.entity_id
_entity_poly.type
_entity_poly.pdbx_seq_one_letter_code
_entity_poly.pdbx_strand_id
1 'polypeptide(L)' 'MRRYFNESADRLDTAVSNLLELPAIELTVLVEELPQLSVDELRARL' A
#
# COMPACT_ATOMS: atom_id res chain seq x y z
N MET A 1 -10.37 -19.52 -10.25
CA MET A 1 -10.44 -18.85 -8.93
C MET A 1 -9.12 -18.82 -8.17
N ARG A 2 -8.35 -19.92 -8.05
CA ARG A 2 -7.08 -19.93 -7.29
C ARG A 2 -6.01 -18.89 -7.74
N ARG A 3 -5.86 -18.64 -9.05
CA ARG A 3 -4.87 -17.66 -9.55
C ARG A 3 -5.16 -16.22 -9.12
N TYR A 4 -6.42 -15.79 -9.14
CA TYR A 4 -6.80 -14.44 -8.74
C TYR A 4 -6.55 -14.16 -7.26
N PHE A 5 -6.80 -15.15 -6.40
CA PHE A 5 -6.50 -15.03 -4.98
C PHE A 5 -5.00 -14.93 -4.70
N ASN A 6 -4.18 -15.70 -5.41
CA ASN A 6 -2.73 -15.61 -5.29
C ASN A 6 -2.22 -14.24 -5.75
N GLU A 7 -2.70 -13.74 -6.88
CA GLU A 7 -2.27 -12.43 -7.39
C GLU A 7 -2.68 -11.27 -6.46
N SER A 8 -3.85 -11.37 -5.83
CA SER A 8 -4.27 -10.42 -4.80
C SER A 8 -3.44 -10.51 -3.52
N ALA A 9 -3.06 -11.73 -3.11
CA ALA A 9 -2.19 -11.95 -1.95
C ALA A 9 -0.78 -11.39 -2.20
N ASP A 10 -0.19 -11.67 -3.36
CA ASP A 10 1.14 -11.18 -3.74
C ASP A 10 1.19 -9.64 -3.76
N ARG A 11 0.13 -9.00 -4.28
CA ARG A 11 0.00 -7.53 -4.28
C ARG A 11 -0.15 -6.95 -2.87
N LEU A 12 -0.88 -7.65 -1.98
CA LEU A 12 -1.06 -7.21 -0.61
C LEU A 12 0.26 -7.31 0.17
N ASP A 13 0.98 -8.42 0.03
CA ASP A 13 2.28 -8.62 0.66
C ASP A 13 3.30 -7.58 0.20
N THR A 14 3.30 -7.25 -1.09
CA THR A 14 4.15 -6.19 -1.65
C THR A 14 3.80 -4.83 -1.05
N ALA A 15 2.52 -4.46 -1.03
CA ALA A 15 2.08 -3.18 -0.47
C ALA A 15 2.40 -3.06 1.03
N VAL A 16 2.24 -4.14 1.81
CA VAL A 16 2.59 -4.17 3.23
C VAL A 16 4.11 -4.05 3.41
N SER A 17 4.90 -4.73 2.59
CA SER A 17 6.37 -4.61 2.64
C SER A 17 6.82 -3.17 2.38
N ASN A 18 6.28 -2.54 1.33
CA ASN A 18 6.61 -1.16 0.99
C ASN A 18 6.22 -0.18 2.11
N LEU A 19 5.07 -0.40 2.78
CA LEU A 19 4.67 0.39 3.95
C LEU A 19 5.62 0.23 5.15
N LEU A 20 6.15 -0.98 5.37
CA LEU A 20 7.06 -1.28 6.48
C LEU A 20 8.48 -0.76 6.25
N GLU A 21 8.87 -0.53 4.99
CA GLU A 21 10.16 0.06 4.62
C GLU A 21 10.19 1.59 4.78
N LEU A 22 9.02 2.24 4.86
CA LEU A 22 8.93 3.69 5.05
C LEU A 22 9.45 4.12 6.43
N PRO A 23 10.22 5.22 6.50
CA PRO A 23 10.49 5.88 7.77
C PRO A 23 9.20 6.22 8.51
N ALA A 24 9.19 6.11 9.84
CA ALA A 24 8.00 6.33 10.66
C ALA A 24 7.33 7.70 10.42
N ILE A 25 8.13 8.73 10.09
CA ILE A 25 7.62 10.06 9.74
C ILE A 25 6.85 10.05 8.40
N GLU A 26 7.36 9.36 7.39
CA GLU A 26 6.71 9.25 6.08
C GLU A 26 5.45 8.40 6.16
N LEU A 27 5.48 7.34 6.97
CA LEU A 27 4.29 6.53 7.26
C LEU A 27 3.21 7.35 7.98
N THR A 28 3.59 8.22 8.92
CA THR A 28 2.64 9.09 9.63
C THR A 28 1.95 10.05 8.67
N VAL A 29 2.72 10.71 7.79
CA VAL A 29 2.18 11.60 6.75
C VAL A 29 1.25 10.84 5.81
N LEU A 30 1.63 9.63 5.37
CA LEU A 30 0.79 8.82 4.51
C LEU A 30 -0.54 8.46 5.19
N VAL A 31 -0.53 8.12 6.48
CA VAL A 31 -1.74 7.80 7.25
C VAL A 31 -2.65 9.03 7.41
N GLU A 32 -2.07 10.20 7.62
CA GLU A 32 -2.83 11.46 7.67
C GLU A 32 -3.45 11.79 6.30
N GLU A 33 -2.78 11.43 5.21
CA GLU A 33 -3.26 11.72 3.85
C GLU A 33 -4.24 10.67 3.30
N LEU A 34 -4.23 9.43 3.80
CA LEU A 34 -5.06 8.32 3.32
C LEU A 34 -6.53 8.69 3.04
N PRO A 35 -7.25 9.45 3.90
CA PRO A 35 -8.65 9.78 3.66
C PRO A 35 -8.90 10.62 2.40
N GLN A 36 -7.91 11.38 1.93
CA GLN A 36 -8.03 12.21 0.73
C GLN A 36 -7.39 11.59 -0.52
N LEU A 37 -6.67 10.47 -0.40
CA LEU A 37 -6.02 9.84 -1.55
C LEU A 37 -6.99 8.97 -2.33
N SER A 38 -6.98 9.14 -3.64
CA SER A 38 -7.53 8.14 -4.55
C SER A 38 -6.69 6.85 -4.52
N VAL A 39 -7.29 5.77 -5.02
CA VAL A 39 -6.62 4.48 -5.14
C VAL A 39 -5.37 4.56 -6.02
N ASP A 40 -5.39 5.39 -7.06
CA ASP A 40 -4.27 5.53 -7.98
C ASP A 40 -3.13 6.35 -7.36
N GLU A 41 -3.45 7.38 -6.57
CA GLU A 41 -2.45 8.16 -5.83
C GLU A 41 -1.80 7.32 -4.72
N LEU A 42 -2.58 6.48 -4.03
CA LEU A 42 -2.04 5.54 -3.05
C LEU A 42 -1.10 4.52 -3.70
N ARG A 43 -1.47 3.97 -4.87
CA ARG A 43 -0.60 3.05 -5.63
C ARG A 43 0.65 3.71 -6.21
N ALA A 44 0.62 5.00 -6.52
CA ALA A 44 1.81 5.69 -7.00
C ALA A 44 2.86 5.88 -5.89
N ARG A 45 2.47 5.73 -4.63
CA ARG A 45 3.31 5.92 -3.44
C ARG A 45 3.77 4.59 -2.80
N LEU A 46 3.13 3.48 -3.14
CA LEU A 46 3.44 2.13 -2.67
C LEU A 46 4.03 1.31 -3.81
#